data_AF-A0A7C0ZGV8-F1
#
_entry.id   AF-A0A7C0ZGV8-F1
#
_cell.length_a   1.000
_cell.length_b   1.000
_cell.length_c   1.000
_cell.angle_alpha   90.00
_cell.angle_beta   90.00
_cell.angle_gamma   90.00
#
_symmetry.space_group_name_H-M   'P 1'
#
loop_
_entity.id
_entity.type
_entity.pdbx_description
1 polymer ?
#
loop_
_entity_poly.entity_id
_entity_poly.type
_entity_poly.pdbx_seq_one_letter_code
_entity_poly.pdbx_strand_id
1 'polypeptide(L)'
;MNQAKKIPLAFQKRKITAEIVEPVGIPAKKPVEIRTNPITGRKCRITFARAKEAESGDSSFPEPPPGANNTASCPFCRPQLYKRTPMLAASLSESPRLEHGESVLFPNLFPYGRYSAVSVFDNNHFVEIGTASPSSYTDCFINCGNYLKKVREADREAIYLAI
;
A
#
# COMPACT_ATOMS: atom_id res chain seq x y z
N MET A 1 -47.98 15.47 -21.80
CA MET A 1 -46.84 14.52 -21.92
C MET A 1 -45.74 14.94 -20.97
N ASN A 2 -45.57 14.25 -19.84
CA ASN A 2 -44.48 14.51 -18.90
C ASN A 2 -43.18 13.92 -19.48
N GLN A 3 -42.24 14.76 -19.90
CA GLN A 3 -40.88 14.32 -20.17
C GLN A 3 -40.23 13.91 -18.84
N ALA A 4 -40.03 12.61 -18.64
CA ALA A 4 -39.23 12.12 -17.53
C ALA A 4 -37.81 12.70 -17.67
N LYS A 5 -37.39 13.52 -16.69
CA LYS A 5 -36.01 14.00 -16.57
C LYS A 5 -35.08 12.79 -16.51
N LYS A 6 -34.30 12.56 -17.58
CA LYS A 6 -33.21 11.58 -17.55
C LYS A 6 -32.16 12.09 -16.57
N ILE A 7 -32.08 11.49 -15.38
CA ILE A 7 -30.98 11.75 -14.46
C ILE A 7 -29.75 11.03 -15.02
N PRO A 8 -28.66 11.75 -15.35
CA PRO A 8 -27.46 11.10 -15.87
C PRO A 8 -26.84 10.20 -14.79
N LEU A 9 -26.63 8.93 -15.13
CA LEU A 9 -25.90 7.98 -14.29
C LEU A 9 -24.42 8.37 -14.29
N ALA A 10 -24.01 9.18 -13.31
CA ALA A 10 -22.63 9.61 -13.13
C ALA A 10 -22.02 8.96 -11.90
N PHE A 11 -20.77 8.49 -12.03
CA PHE A 11 -19.99 8.08 -10.87
C PHE A 11 -19.74 9.27 -9.95
N GLN A 12 -20.06 9.14 -8.67
CA GLN A 12 -19.56 10.09 -7.67
C GLN A 12 -18.06 9.90 -7.52
N LYS A 13 -17.30 11.00 -7.50
CA LYS A 13 -15.83 10.99 -7.46
C LYS A 13 -15.35 11.77 -6.25
N ARG A 14 -14.40 11.20 -5.51
CA ARG A 14 -13.68 11.89 -4.43
C ARG A 14 -12.18 11.64 -4.60
N LYS A 15 -11.37 12.68 -4.50
CA LYS A 15 -9.92 12.55 -4.55
C LYS A 15 -9.36 12.48 -3.13
N ILE A 16 -8.39 11.60 -2.94
CA ILE A 16 -7.52 11.54 -1.77
C ILE A 16 -6.08 11.55 -2.26
N THR A 17 -5.16 11.95 -1.40
CA THR A 17 -3.73 12.06 -1.73
C THR A 17 -2.94 11.34 -0.68
N ALA A 18 -2.04 10.46 -1.11
CA ALA A 18 -0.99 9.91 -0.26
C ALA A 18 0.26 10.80 -0.35
N GLU A 19 0.91 11.00 0.79
CA GLU A 19 2.14 11.78 0.89
C GLU A 19 3.26 10.85 1.33
N ILE A 20 4.29 10.74 0.50
CA ILE A 20 5.44 9.87 0.72
C ILE A 20 6.72 10.64 0.39
N VAL A 21 7.86 10.13 0.82
CA VAL A 21 9.16 10.56 0.32
C VAL A 21 9.69 9.44 -0.58
N GLU A 22 10.00 9.73 -1.84
CA GLU A 22 10.54 8.74 -2.76
C GLU A 22 11.91 8.22 -2.29
N PRO A 23 12.39 7.06 -2.78
CA PRO A 23 13.67 6.49 -2.31
C PRO A 23 14.87 7.43 -2.47
N VAL A 24 14.81 8.36 -3.43
CA VAL A 24 15.82 9.41 -3.68
C VAL A 24 15.71 10.62 -2.74
N GLY A 25 14.81 10.59 -1.74
CA GLY A 25 14.64 11.66 -0.75
C GLY A 25 13.69 12.79 -1.15
N ILE A 26 12.98 12.65 -2.28
CA ILE A 26 12.10 13.72 -2.81
C ILE A 26 10.66 13.51 -2.29
N PRO A 27 10.05 14.50 -1.61
CA PRO A 27 8.64 14.44 -1.25
C PRO A 27 7.74 14.33 -2.49
N ALA A 28 6.76 13.42 -2.44
CA ALA A 28 5.84 13.17 -3.53
C ALA A 28 4.40 13.04 -3.04
N LYS A 29 3.48 13.63 -3.81
CA LYS A 29 2.03 13.52 -3.63
C LYS A 29 1.45 12.58 -4.68
N LYS A 30 0.84 11.47 -4.26
CA LYS A 30 0.27 10.45 -5.13
C LYS A 30 -1.26 10.49 -5.04
N PRO A 31 -1.97 11.03 -6.05
CA PRO A 31 -3.43 11.11 -6.01
C PRO A 31 -4.08 9.75 -6.27
N VAL A 32 -5.17 9.48 -5.55
CA VAL A 32 -6.06 8.33 -5.74
C VAL A 32 -7.49 8.85 -5.82
N GLU A 33 -8.28 8.32 -6.75
CA GLU A 33 -9.69 8.68 -6.86
C GLU A 33 -10.57 7.54 -6.35
N ILE A 34 -11.49 7.83 -5.44
CA ILE A 34 -12.55 6.92 -5.04
C ILE A 34 -13.76 7.21 -5.90
N ARG A 35 -14.25 6.19 -6.62
CA ARG A 35 -15.47 6.28 -7.42
C ARG A 35 -16.57 5.42 -6.81
N THR A 36 -17.77 5.98 -6.69
CA THR A 36 -18.96 5.23 -6.29
C THR A 36 -19.81 4.95 -7.53
N ASN A 37 -20.10 3.68 -7.79
CA ASN A 37 -20.98 3.26 -8.87
C ASN A 37 -22.43 3.68 -8.58
N PRO A 38 -23.10 4.42 -9.48
CA PRO A 38 -24.43 4.99 -9.23
C PRO A 38 -25.56 3.94 -9.21
N ILE A 39 -25.30 2.72 -9.69
CA ILE A 39 -26.28 1.63 -9.73
C ILE A 39 -26.13 0.70 -8.52
N THR A 40 -24.89 0.31 -8.20
CA THR A 40 -24.61 -0.69 -7.15
C THR A 40 -24.22 -0.09 -5.80
N GLY A 41 -23.92 1.21 -5.74
CA GLY A 41 -23.37 1.85 -4.55
C GLY A 41 -21.94 1.42 -4.19
N ARG A 42 -21.33 0.49 -4.95
CA ARG A 42 -19.99 -0.02 -4.70
C ARG A 42 -18.93 1.05 -4.96
N LYS A 43 -17.90 1.07 -4.12
CA LYS A 43 -16.75 1.97 -4.25
C LYS A 43 -15.56 1.23 -4.85
N CYS A 44 -14.85 1.86 -5.76
CA CYS A 44 -13.53 1.42 -6.21
C CYS A 44 -12.49 2.54 -6.04
N ARG A 45 -11.22 2.17 -6.04
CA ARG A 45 -10.10 3.11 -6.01
C ARG A 45 -9.40 3.08 -7.36
N ILE A 46 -9.16 4.27 -7.92
CA ILE A 46 -8.46 4.47 -9.18
C ILE A 46 -7.08 5.00 -8.83
N THR A 47 -6.07 4.15 -9.01
CA THR A 47 -4.66 4.44 -8.76
C THR A 47 -3.97 4.76 -10.07
N PHE A 48 -3.79 6.04 -10.37
CA PHE A 48 -3.17 6.48 -11.63
C PHE A 48 -1.73 5.98 -11.79
N ALA A 49 -1.03 5.76 -10.68
CA ALA A 49 0.34 5.30 -10.66
C ALA A 49 0.49 3.80 -11.01
N ARG A 50 -0.57 2.98 -10.84
CA ARG A 50 -0.58 1.55 -11.18
C ARG A 50 -0.47 1.25 -12.67
N ALA A 51 -0.81 2.21 -13.55
CA ALA A 51 -0.61 2.02 -14.99
C ALA A 51 0.87 1.78 -15.37
N LYS A 52 1.80 2.01 -14.43
CA LYS A 52 3.24 1.74 -14.56
C LYS A 52 3.65 0.37 -14.03
N GLU A 53 2.77 -0.37 -13.35
CA GLU A 53 3.01 -1.75 -12.93
C GLU A 53 2.78 -2.66 -14.15
N ALA A 54 3.83 -3.32 -14.62
CA ALA A 54 3.73 -4.32 -15.68
C ALA A 54 3.37 -5.67 -15.04
N GLU A 55 2.09 -5.91 -14.78
CA GLU A 55 1.59 -7.24 -14.42
C GLU A 55 0.93 -7.86 -15.66
N SER A 56 1.52 -8.95 -16.17
CA SER A 56 0.85 -9.80 -17.16
C SER A 56 -0.34 -10.48 -16.50
N GLY A 57 -1.54 -10.31 -17.06
CA GLY A 57 -2.70 -11.06 -16.62
C GLY A 57 -2.56 -12.51 -17.08
N ASP A 58 -2.00 -13.37 -16.23
CA ASP A 58 -1.82 -14.79 -16.54
C ASP A 58 -3.09 -15.59 -16.23
N SER A 59 -3.38 -16.58 -17.08
CA SER A 59 -4.58 -17.43 -16.99
C SER A 59 -4.46 -18.57 -15.97
N SER A 60 -3.29 -18.76 -15.35
CA SER A 60 -3.03 -19.76 -14.33
C SER A 60 -2.04 -19.22 -13.28
N PHE A 61 -2.09 -19.76 -12.06
CA PHE A 61 -1.06 -19.47 -11.06
C PHE A 61 0.29 -20.00 -11.56
N PRO A 62 1.37 -19.22 -11.48
CA PRO A 62 2.70 -19.74 -11.76
C PRO A 62 3.07 -20.80 -10.71
N GLU A 63 3.87 -21.79 -11.13
CA GLU A 63 4.65 -22.64 -10.23
C GLU A 63 5.48 -21.78 -9.23
N PRO A 64 6.01 -22.34 -8.12
CA PRO A 64 6.77 -21.60 -7.12
C PRO A 64 7.69 -20.57 -7.77
N PRO A 65 7.63 -19.30 -7.33
CA PRO A 65 7.83 -18.17 -8.23
C PRO A 65 9.19 -18.25 -8.93
N PRO A 66 9.28 -17.96 -10.24
CA PRO A 66 10.49 -18.05 -11.07
C PRO A 66 11.66 -17.11 -10.65
N GLY A 67 11.66 -16.62 -9.40
CA GLY A 67 12.68 -15.80 -8.78
C GLY A 67 12.82 -16.03 -7.28
N ALA A 68 12.43 -17.19 -6.73
CA ALA A 68 12.57 -17.52 -5.29
C ALA A 68 14.01 -17.44 -4.75
N ASN A 69 15.02 -17.42 -5.63
CA ASN A 69 16.43 -17.23 -5.27
C ASN A 69 16.98 -15.85 -5.66
N ASN A 70 16.18 -14.98 -6.28
CA ASN A 70 16.65 -13.69 -6.79
C ASN A 70 16.54 -12.58 -5.73
N THR A 71 17.39 -12.69 -4.71
CA THR A 71 17.48 -11.72 -3.62
C THR A 71 18.09 -10.39 -4.09
N ALA A 72 19.03 -10.44 -5.04
CA ALA A 72 19.82 -9.29 -5.48
C ALA A 72 18.98 -8.20 -6.15
N SER A 73 17.97 -8.58 -6.96
CA SER A 73 17.10 -7.61 -7.64
C SER A 73 15.83 -7.27 -6.86
N CYS A 74 15.54 -7.99 -5.77
CA CYS A 74 14.34 -7.79 -4.97
C CYS A 74 14.41 -6.45 -4.21
N PRO A 75 13.41 -5.55 -4.35
CA PRO A 75 13.40 -4.30 -3.61
C PRO A 75 13.14 -4.49 -2.11
N PHE A 76 12.69 -5.66 -1.67
CA PHE A 76 12.34 -5.94 -0.27
C PHE A 76 13.42 -6.74 0.47
N CYS A 77 14.40 -7.29 -0.23
CA CYS A 77 15.59 -7.86 0.41
C CYS A 77 16.49 -6.75 0.97
N ARG A 78 17.20 -7.05 2.07
CA ARG A 78 18.25 -6.16 2.57
C ARG A 78 19.55 -6.36 1.76
N PRO A 79 20.32 -5.28 1.49
CA PRO A 79 20.11 -3.89 1.93
C PRO A 79 19.25 -3.05 0.97
N GLN A 80 18.72 -3.61 -0.11
CA GLN A 80 17.96 -2.91 -1.15
C GLN A 80 16.71 -2.23 -0.59
N LEU A 81 16.05 -2.84 0.39
CA LEU A 81 14.90 -2.30 1.10
C LEU A 81 15.11 -0.84 1.48
N TYR A 82 16.24 -0.52 2.13
CA TYR A 82 16.52 0.82 2.61
C TYR A 82 16.81 1.84 1.49
N LYS A 83 17.22 1.35 0.31
CA LYS A 83 17.62 2.19 -0.83
C LYS A 83 16.52 2.34 -1.88
N ARG A 84 15.60 1.38 -1.98
CA ARG A 84 14.65 1.26 -3.10
C ARG A 84 13.19 1.44 -2.69
N THR A 85 12.90 1.44 -1.39
CA THR A 85 11.55 1.69 -0.88
C THR A 85 11.37 3.16 -0.48
N PRO A 86 10.16 3.71 -0.60
CA PRO A 86 9.90 5.08 -0.17
C PRO A 86 9.99 5.19 1.37
N MET A 87 9.90 6.41 1.87
CA MET A 87 9.97 6.75 3.28
C MET A 87 8.70 7.49 3.71
N LEU A 88 8.36 7.37 4.98
CA LEU A 88 7.25 8.06 5.61
C LEU A 88 7.46 9.57 5.55
N ALA A 89 6.37 10.30 5.32
CA ALA A 89 6.39 11.75 5.45
C ALA A 89 6.61 12.15 6.91
N ALA A 90 7.35 13.23 7.14
CA ALA A 90 7.61 13.77 8.47
C ALA A 90 6.33 14.14 9.25
N SER A 91 5.22 14.38 8.54
CA SER A 91 3.90 14.61 9.13
C SER A 91 3.31 13.37 9.84
N LEU A 92 3.86 12.18 9.59
CA LEU A 92 3.39 10.92 10.18
C LEU A 92 4.43 10.27 11.10
N SER A 93 5.73 10.42 10.80
CA SER A 93 6.82 9.85 11.57
C SER A 93 8.11 10.62 11.34
N GLU A 94 8.85 10.89 12.43
CA GLU A 94 10.22 11.43 12.36
C GLU A 94 11.19 10.42 11.76
N SER A 95 10.98 9.13 12.05
CA SER A 95 11.74 8.04 11.41
C SER A 95 11.21 7.78 10.00
N PRO A 96 12.09 7.59 8.99
CA PRO A 96 11.69 7.34 7.60
C PRO A 96 10.93 6.02 7.42
N ARG A 97 11.09 5.08 8.34
CA ARG A 97 10.43 3.76 8.36
C ARG A 97 10.10 3.40 9.81
N LEU A 98 9.15 2.48 9.99
CA LEU A 98 8.92 1.88 11.30
C LEU A 98 9.52 0.50 11.34
N GLU A 99 10.24 0.20 12.41
CA GLU A 99 10.88 -1.08 12.62
C GLU A 99 10.41 -1.67 13.94
N HIS A 100 10.13 -2.97 13.94
CA HIS A 100 9.81 -3.73 15.15
C HIS A 100 10.25 -5.17 14.94
N GLY A 101 11.16 -5.65 15.80
CA GLY A 101 11.84 -6.92 15.57
C GLY A 101 12.52 -6.91 14.20
N GLU A 102 12.25 -7.93 13.38
CA GLU A 102 12.75 -8.02 12.00
C GLU A 102 11.87 -7.30 10.96
N SER A 103 10.67 -6.86 11.36
CA SER A 103 9.72 -6.25 10.45
C SER A 103 10.08 -4.80 10.14
N VAL A 104 9.99 -4.43 8.86
CA VAL A 104 10.20 -3.05 8.39
C VAL A 104 8.98 -2.58 7.60
N LEU A 105 8.39 -1.47 8.05
CA LEU A 105 7.22 -0.86 7.46
C LEU A 105 7.57 0.49 6.83
N PHE A 106 7.10 0.68 5.59
CA PHE A 106 7.31 1.87 4.78
C PHE A 106 6.05 2.13 3.93
N PRO A 107 5.85 3.36 3.40
CA PRO A 107 4.66 3.62 2.59
C PRO A 107 4.71 2.85 1.27
N ASN A 108 3.56 2.58 0.65
CA ASN A 108 3.56 1.95 -0.67
C ASN A 108 4.00 2.99 -1.72
N LEU A 109 4.90 2.61 -2.63
CA LEU A 109 5.39 3.47 -3.72
C LEU A 109 4.27 3.83 -4.72
N PHE A 110 3.32 2.92 -4.90
CA PHE A 110 2.12 3.06 -5.73
C PHE A 110 0.87 2.97 -4.85
N PRO A 111 0.62 3.98 -4.01
CA PRO A 111 -0.37 3.87 -2.96
C PRO A 111 -1.78 3.75 -3.51
N TYR A 112 -2.56 2.83 -2.93
CA TYR A 112 -3.99 2.67 -3.21
C TYR A 112 -4.88 3.43 -2.23
N GLY A 113 -4.32 4.23 -1.32
CA GLY A 113 -5.05 5.05 -0.36
C GLY A 113 -4.11 6.05 0.31
N ARG A 114 -4.66 7.00 1.07
CA ARG A 114 -3.89 8.08 1.72
C ARG A 114 -2.76 7.56 2.61
N TYR A 115 -3.01 6.49 3.36
CA TYR A 115 -2.07 5.86 4.29
C TYR A 115 -1.74 4.42 3.87
N SER A 116 -1.62 4.19 2.56
CA SER A 116 -1.23 2.89 2.03
C SER A 116 0.23 2.60 2.37
N ALA A 117 0.48 1.55 3.15
CA ALA A 117 1.81 1.11 3.55
C ALA A 117 2.04 -0.37 3.25
N VAL A 118 3.29 -0.79 3.30
CA VAL A 118 3.75 -2.17 3.17
C VAL A 118 4.61 -2.47 4.40
N SER A 119 4.34 -3.60 5.05
CA SER A 119 5.16 -4.13 6.12
C SER A 119 5.80 -5.43 5.65
N VAL A 120 7.12 -5.44 5.54
CA VAL A 120 7.90 -6.65 5.26
C VAL A 120 8.05 -7.42 6.56
N PHE A 121 7.85 -8.74 6.51
CA PHE A 121 7.80 -9.58 7.70
C PHE A 121 9.19 -9.72 8.34
N ASP A 122 10.16 -10.19 7.55
CA ASP A 122 11.55 -10.38 7.95
C ASP A 122 12.47 -10.33 6.70
N ASN A 123 13.72 -10.82 6.82
CA ASN A 123 14.68 -10.82 5.72
C ASN A 123 14.66 -12.10 4.84
N ASN A 124 13.69 -12.99 5.03
CA ASN A 124 13.53 -14.16 4.16
C ASN A 124 12.89 -13.73 2.85
N HIS A 125 13.59 -13.95 1.74
CA HIS A 125 13.15 -13.51 0.41
C HIS A 125 11.88 -14.23 -0.07
N PHE A 126 11.78 -15.53 0.22
CA PHE A 126 10.63 -16.35 -0.12
C PHE A 126 10.17 -17.10 1.12
N VAL A 127 8.88 -17.02 1.38
CA VAL A 127 8.19 -17.77 2.43
C VAL A 127 6.88 -18.26 1.84
N GLU A 128 6.61 -19.55 2.00
CA GLU A 128 5.33 -20.11 1.59
C GLU A 128 4.20 -19.58 2.50
N ILE A 129 3.01 -19.39 1.92
CA ILE A 129 1.88 -18.86 2.68
C ILE A 129 1.57 -19.79 3.86
N GLY A 130 1.58 -19.23 5.07
CA GLY A 130 1.27 -19.95 6.30
C GLY A 130 2.46 -20.68 6.94
N THR A 131 3.67 -20.57 6.37
CA THR A 131 4.87 -21.24 6.92
C THR A 131 5.86 -20.30 7.60
N ALA A 132 5.60 -18.98 7.59
CA ALA A 132 6.40 -18.02 8.36
C ALA A 132 6.38 -18.36 9.85
N SER A 133 7.46 -18.02 10.56
CA SER A 133 7.50 -18.26 12.00
C SER A 133 6.45 -17.41 12.72
N PRO A 134 5.91 -17.88 13.87
CA PRO A 134 5.00 -17.06 14.67
C PRO A 134 5.57 -15.71 15.08
N SER A 135 6.89 -15.61 15.32
CA SER A 135 7.55 -14.35 15.64
C SER A 135 7.52 -13.38 14.47
N SER A 136 7.77 -13.84 13.24
CA SER A 136 7.74 -13.03 12.02
C SER A 136 6.36 -12.39 11.79
N TYR A 137 5.30 -13.18 11.96
CA TYR A 137 3.92 -12.67 11.95
C TYR A 137 3.68 -11.66 13.08
N THR A 138 4.08 -12.00 14.31
CA THR A 138 3.86 -11.17 15.50
C THR A 138 4.50 -9.79 15.34
N ASP A 139 5.77 -9.77 14.95
CA ASP A 139 6.55 -8.56 14.77
C ASP A 139 5.91 -7.65 13.70
N CYS A 140 5.51 -8.25 12.57
CA CYS A 140 4.86 -7.54 11.48
C CYS A 140 3.50 -6.95 11.89
N PHE A 141 2.66 -7.72 12.57
CA PHE A 141 1.35 -7.22 13.03
C PHE A 141 1.48 -6.11 14.08
N ILE A 142 2.46 -6.20 14.98
CA ILE A 142 2.75 -5.11 15.92
C ILE A 142 3.20 -3.87 15.17
N ASN A 143 4.07 -4.01 14.17
CA ASN A 143 4.55 -2.88 13.37
C ASN A 143 3.39 -2.19 12.60
N CYS A 144 2.53 -2.98 11.95
CA CYS A 144 1.29 -2.50 11.34
C CYS A 144 0.39 -1.78 12.35
N GLY A 145 0.17 -2.36 13.53
CA GLY A 145 -0.62 -1.73 14.59
C GLY A 145 -0.05 -0.39 15.06
N ASN A 146 1.28 -0.29 15.19
CA ASN A 146 1.97 0.95 15.55
C ASN A 146 1.82 2.01 14.45
N TYR A 147 1.89 1.62 13.18
CA TYR A 147 1.61 2.51 12.06
C TYR A 147 0.17 3.04 12.10
N LEU A 148 -0.82 2.16 12.29
CA LEU A 148 -2.23 2.54 12.34
C LEU A 148 -2.54 3.48 13.52
N LYS A 149 -1.88 3.32 14.68
CA LYS A 149 -1.97 4.27 15.79
C LYS A 149 -1.49 5.66 15.39
N LYS A 150 -0.31 5.77 14.76
CA LYS A 150 0.23 7.04 14.24
C LYS A 150 -0.69 7.69 13.22
N VAL A 151 -1.28 6.89 12.31
CA VAL A 151 -2.26 7.39 11.33
C VAL A 151 -3.46 8.01 12.03
N ARG A 152 -4.00 7.35 13.06
CA ARG A 152 -5.16 7.83 13.82
C ARG A 152 -4.85 9.08 14.65
N GLU A 153 -3.62 9.22 15.13
CA GLU A 153 -3.14 10.41 15.83
C GLU A 153 -3.02 11.60 14.87
N ALA A 154 -2.51 11.38 13.66
CA ALA A 154 -2.31 12.40 12.64
C ALA A 154 -3.59 12.78 11.87
N ASP A 155 -4.52 11.84 11.65
CA ASP A 155 -5.79 12.04 10.93
C ASP A 155 -6.94 11.34 11.67
N ARG A 156 -7.69 12.11 12.45
CA ARG A 156 -8.83 11.61 13.22
C ARG A 156 -10.02 11.17 12.34
N GLU A 157 -10.05 11.58 11.07
CA GLU A 157 -11.07 11.15 10.10
C GLU A 157 -10.77 9.76 9.51
N ALA A 158 -9.56 9.22 9.75
CA ALA A 158 -9.17 7.88 9.33
C ALA A 158 -9.77 6.79 10.25
N ILE A 159 -11.09 6.62 10.17
CA ILE A 159 -11.86 5.72 11.04
C ILE A 159 -11.89 4.25 10.57
N TYR A 160 -11.68 4.01 9.27
CA TYR A 160 -11.64 2.66 8.69
C TYR A 160 -10.20 2.31 8.33
N LEU A 161 -9.56 1.52 9.20
CA LEU A 161 -8.20 1.05 9.07
C LEU A 161 -8.21 -0.48 8.91
N ALA A 162 -7.27 -1.00 8.12
CA ALA A 162 -7.12 -2.43 7.88
C ALA A 162 -5.63 -2.79 7.83
N ILE A 163 -5.33 -4.00 8.27
CA ILE A 163 -4.08 -4.70 8.01
C ILE A 163 -4.40 -5.75 6.94
#